data_AF-A0A974P4M4-F1
#
_entry.id   AF-A0A974P4M4-F1
#
_cell.length_a   1.000
_cell.length_b   1.000
_cell.length_c   1.000
_cell.angle_alpha   90.00
_cell.angle_beta   90.00
_cell.angle_gamma   90.00
#
_symmetry.space_group_name_H-M   'P 1'
#
loop_
_entity.id
_entity.type
_entity.pdbx_description
1 polymer ?
#
loop_
_entity_poly.entity_id
_entity_poly.type
_entity_poly.pdbx_seq_one_letter_code
_entity_poly.pdbx_strand_id
1 'polypeptide(L)'
;MAASASESRQYQERMTDGSYGFRSNNFSRGVESSILNTFLSAGARIVDREAVIRKVSAKQSREDRMDIQYLETLAMGQGIQYLIEILPDDDGSSPTGVTFTVKVTHLPTSTVRAQFTTSGNPPKGEAKWVAVNGAGFEKRSGPSRHTPQLIGAQVAYDTMTKLR
;
A
#
# COMPACT_ATOMS: atom_id res chain seq x y z
N MET A 1 29.09 -23.65 -29.53
CA MET A 1 28.90 -22.21 -29.22
C MET A 1 27.41 -21.92 -29.16
N ALA A 2 26.85 -21.82 -27.94
CA ALA A 2 25.50 -21.33 -27.69
C ALA A 2 25.38 -21.05 -26.18
N ALA A 3 25.75 -19.84 -25.75
CA ALA A 3 25.53 -19.35 -24.39
C ALA A 3 25.61 -17.82 -24.43
N SER A 4 24.55 -17.15 -24.85
CA SER A 4 24.47 -15.68 -24.76
C SER A 4 23.05 -15.13 -24.57
N ALA A 5 22.01 -15.98 -24.53
CA ALA A 5 20.62 -15.55 -24.35
C ALA A 5 20.11 -15.71 -22.90
N SER A 6 20.80 -16.48 -22.05
CA SER A 6 20.38 -16.75 -20.67
C SER A 6 20.97 -15.76 -19.65
N GLU A 7 22.13 -15.16 -19.93
CA GLU A 7 22.77 -14.18 -19.03
C GLU A 7 22.09 -12.80 -19.08
N SER A 8 21.45 -12.45 -20.20
CA SER A 8 20.78 -11.15 -20.36
C SER A 8 19.50 -11.04 -19.52
N ARG A 9 18.86 -12.17 -19.17
CA ARG A 9 17.66 -12.18 -18.31
C ARG A 9 18.00 -12.11 -16.81
N GLN A 10 19.17 -12.62 -16.40
CA GLN A 10 19.59 -12.58 -14.99
C GLN A 10 20.11 -11.21 -14.53
N TYR A 11 20.45 -10.32 -15.46
CA TYR A 11 20.96 -8.98 -15.13
C TYR A 11 19.87 -7.93 -14.85
N GLN A 12 18.60 -8.18 -15.21
CA GLN A 12 17.50 -7.28 -14.85
C GLN A 12 16.95 -7.51 -13.43
N GLU A 13 17.32 -8.61 -12.78
CA GLU A 13 16.84 -8.95 -11.43
C GLU A 13 17.78 -8.48 -10.30
N ARG A 14 18.94 -7.90 -10.66
CA ARG A 14 19.92 -7.35 -9.70
C ARG A 14 20.02 -5.84 -9.81
N MET A 15 18.93 -5.12 -9.50
CA MET A 15 18.96 -3.68 -9.18
C MET A 15 17.58 -3.22 -8.66
N THR A 16 17.05 -3.88 -7.63
CA THR A 16 15.96 -3.33 -6.80
C THR A 16 16.47 -3.11 -5.38
N ASP A 17 17.67 -2.54 -5.26
CA ASP A 17 18.16 -1.89 -4.05
C ASP A 17 18.13 -0.35 -4.23
N GLY A 18 17.33 0.10 -5.21
CA GLY A 18 17.03 1.51 -5.41
C GLY A 18 16.04 1.93 -4.33
N SER A 19 16.50 2.76 -3.40
CA SER A 19 15.62 3.60 -2.58
C SER A 19 14.64 4.30 -3.53
N TYR A 20 13.43 3.78 -3.64
CA TYR A 20 12.37 4.40 -4.41
C TYR A 20 11.90 5.59 -3.60
N GLY A 21 12.35 6.79 -3.95
CA GLY A 21 11.70 8.00 -3.44
C GLY A 21 10.22 7.97 -3.83
N PHE A 22 9.32 8.28 -2.89
CA PHE A 22 7.87 8.26 -3.11
C PHE A 22 7.45 9.18 -4.28
N ARG A 23 8.32 10.11 -4.68
CA ARG A 23 8.18 11.00 -5.85
C ARG A 23 8.11 10.28 -7.21
N SER A 24 8.41 8.99 -7.27
CA SER A 24 8.18 8.21 -8.49
C SER A 24 6.68 7.88 -8.64
N ASN A 25 6.03 8.44 -9.66
CA ASN A 25 4.63 8.15 -9.98
C ASN A 25 4.32 6.63 -10.09
N ASN A 26 5.29 5.83 -10.51
CA ASN A 26 5.13 4.38 -10.60
C ASN A 26 5.14 3.71 -9.22
N PHE A 27 5.91 4.24 -8.27
CA PHE A 27 5.92 3.77 -6.89
C PHE A 27 4.56 4.05 -6.23
N SER A 28 4.09 5.30 -6.26
CA SER A 28 2.83 5.69 -5.61
C SER A 28 1.64 4.90 -6.17
N ARG A 29 1.53 4.79 -7.50
CA ARG A 29 0.47 3.99 -8.14
C ARG A 29 0.57 2.50 -7.81
N GLY A 30 1.79 1.96 -7.73
CA GLY A 30 2.02 0.56 -7.37
C GLY A 30 1.59 0.26 -5.94
N VAL A 31 1.92 1.15 -4.99
CA VAL A 31 1.50 1.08 -3.59
C VAL A 31 -0.01 1.18 -3.48
N GLU A 32 -0.62 2.22 -4.08
CA GLU A 32 -2.07 2.45 -4.05
C GLU A 32 -2.85 1.24 -4.60
N SER A 33 -2.47 0.76 -5.79
CA SER A 33 -3.12 -0.40 -6.41
C SER A 33 -3.02 -1.64 -5.52
N SER A 34 -1.88 -1.85 -4.86
CA SER A 34 -1.68 -3.00 -3.98
C SER A 34 -2.48 -2.90 -2.67
N ILE A 35 -2.58 -1.70 -2.09
CA ILE A 35 -3.44 -1.45 -0.92
C ILE A 35 -4.89 -1.83 -1.26
N LEU A 36 -5.41 -1.30 -2.38
CA LEU A 36 -6.78 -1.56 -2.83
C LEU A 36 -7.01 -3.05 -3.09
N ASN A 37 -6.12 -3.70 -3.82
CA ASN A 37 -6.22 -5.13 -4.11
C ASN A 37 -6.19 -5.99 -2.83
N THR A 38 -5.40 -5.59 -1.83
CA THR A 38 -5.31 -6.32 -0.57
C THR A 38 -6.61 -6.21 0.24
N PHE A 39 -7.20 -5.02 0.33
CA PHE A 39 -8.51 -4.83 0.95
C PHE A 39 -9.62 -5.60 0.20
N LEU A 40 -9.65 -5.53 -1.13
CA LEU A 40 -10.61 -6.27 -1.95
C LEU A 40 -10.48 -7.79 -1.75
N SER A 41 -9.24 -8.29 -1.73
CA SER A 41 -8.96 -9.72 -1.50
C SER A 41 -9.36 -10.19 -0.10
N ALA A 42 -9.32 -9.29 0.88
CA ALA A 42 -9.81 -9.54 2.24
C ALA A 42 -11.34 -9.43 2.37
N GLY A 43 -12.07 -9.13 1.27
CA GLY A 43 -13.53 -9.05 1.23
C GLY A 43 -14.10 -7.65 1.51
N ALA A 44 -13.26 -6.61 1.58
CA ALA A 44 -13.74 -5.25 1.74
C ALA A 44 -14.47 -4.76 0.49
N ARG A 45 -15.53 -3.96 0.68
CA ARG A 45 -16.21 -3.23 -0.40
C ARG A 45 -15.65 -1.82 -0.45
N ILE A 46 -14.89 -1.52 -1.50
CA ILE A 46 -14.26 -0.21 -1.66
C ILE A 46 -15.10 0.63 -2.63
N VAL A 47 -15.26 1.90 -2.29
CA VAL A 47 -15.90 2.89 -3.16
C VAL A 47 -14.85 3.89 -3.61
N ASP A 48 -14.74 4.07 -4.92
CA ASP A 48 -13.89 5.11 -5.52
C ASP A 48 -14.51 6.49 -5.29
N ARG A 49 -13.79 7.34 -4.54
CA ARG A 49 -14.20 8.71 -4.24
C ARG A 49 -14.40 9.54 -5.50
N GLU A 50 -13.55 9.41 -6.51
CA GLU A 50 -13.65 10.16 -7.76
C GLU A 50 -14.86 9.69 -8.58
N ALA A 51 -15.23 8.41 -8.50
CA ALA A 51 -16.48 7.93 -9.08
C ALA A 51 -17.70 8.50 -8.36
N VAL A 52 -17.67 8.61 -7.02
CA VAL A 52 -18.75 9.24 -6.24
C VAL A 52 -18.89 10.72 -6.60
N ILE A 53 -17.78 11.47 -6.61
CA ILE A 53 -17.77 12.90 -6.98
C ILE A 53 -18.34 13.09 -8.39
N ARG A 54 -17.94 12.26 -9.36
CA ARG A 54 -18.48 12.32 -10.73
C ARG A 54 -19.97 12.03 -10.79
N LYS A 55 -20.45 11.00 -10.08
CA LYS A 55 -21.88 10.64 -10.01
C LYS A 55 -22.74 11.76 -9.41
N VAL A 56 -22.20 12.45 -8.42
CA VAL A 56 -22.86 13.57 -7.71
C VAL A 56 -22.84 14.84 -8.55
N SER A 57 -21.68 15.16 -9.15
CA SER A 57 -21.50 16.32 -10.03
C SER A 57 -22.37 16.27 -11.29
N ALA A 58 -22.78 15.06 -11.73
CA ALA A 58 -23.73 14.88 -12.82
C ALA A 58 -25.19 15.25 -12.44
N LYS A 59 -25.50 15.38 -11.15
CA LYS A 59 -26.85 15.66 -10.63
C LYS A 59 -27.04 17.07 -10.05
N GLN A 60 -25.96 17.83 -9.85
CA GLN A 60 -26.01 19.17 -9.22
C GLN A 60 -25.22 20.24 -9.98
N SER A 61 -25.62 21.51 -9.79
CA SER A 61 -24.95 22.69 -10.33
C SER A 61 -23.54 22.86 -9.73
N ARG A 62 -22.68 23.65 -10.40
CA ARG A 62 -21.26 23.81 -10.05
C ARG A 62 -21.01 24.41 -8.66
N GLU A 63 -21.99 25.08 -8.06
CA GLU A 63 -21.85 25.82 -6.80
C GLU A 63 -21.95 24.95 -5.54
N ASP A 64 -22.58 23.77 -5.60
CA ASP A 64 -22.66 22.79 -4.49
C ASP A 64 -21.45 21.83 -4.43
N ARG A 65 -20.48 22.03 -5.31
CA ARG A 65 -19.37 21.09 -5.48
C ARG A 65 -18.32 21.35 -4.39
N MET A 66 -18.17 20.35 -3.53
CA MET A 66 -16.94 20.03 -2.77
C MET A 66 -16.83 20.53 -1.33
N ASP A 67 -17.85 20.30 -0.51
CA ASP A 67 -17.58 20.16 0.93
C ASP A 67 -17.22 18.70 1.26
N ILE A 68 -16.13 18.48 2.01
CA ILE A 68 -15.77 17.15 2.53
C ILE A 68 -16.93 16.60 3.36
N GLN A 69 -17.60 17.47 4.12
CA GLN A 69 -18.78 17.10 4.91
C GLN A 69 -19.94 16.60 4.05
N TYR A 70 -20.12 17.17 2.86
CA TYR A 70 -21.14 16.70 1.92
C TYR A 70 -20.82 15.32 1.37
N LEU A 71 -19.54 15.06 1.02
CA LEU A 71 -19.11 13.74 0.57
C LEU A 71 -19.23 12.68 1.67
N GLU A 72 -18.93 13.02 2.92
CA GLU A 72 -19.13 12.12 4.07
C GLU A 72 -20.62 11.80 4.27
N THR A 73 -21.49 12.82 4.19
CA THR A 73 -22.94 12.65 4.29
C THR A 73 -23.48 11.73 3.18
N LEU A 74 -23.02 11.92 1.94
CA LEU A 74 -23.37 11.06 0.81
C LEU A 74 -22.83 9.65 0.95
N ALA A 75 -21.62 9.50 1.47
CA ALA A 75 -20.99 8.21 1.72
C ALA A 75 -21.79 7.40 2.74
N MET A 76 -22.25 8.04 3.82
CA MET A 76 -23.15 7.44 4.79
C MET A 76 -24.47 6.98 4.16
N GLY A 77 -25.06 7.80 3.27
CA GLY A 77 -26.28 7.43 2.53
C GLY A 77 -26.11 6.20 1.61
N GLN A 78 -24.88 5.83 1.25
CA GLN A 78 -24.55 4.65 0.45
C GLN A 78 -24.09 3.45 1.31
N GLY A 79 -24.14 3.57 2.64
CA GLY A 79 -23.73 2.52 3.56
C GLY A 79 -22.22 2.39 3.74
N ILE A 80 -21.43 3.42 3.37
CA ILE A 80 -19.99 3.46 3.66
C ILE A 80 -19.82 3.72 5.16
N GLN A 81 -19.11 2.82 5.83
CA GLN A 81 -18.92 2.87 7.28
C GLN A 81 -17.61 3.53 7.69
N TYR A 82 -16.58 3.43 6.85
CA TYR A 82 -15.23 3.86 7.18
C TYR A 82 -14.64 4.73 6.08
N LEU A 83 -13.97 5.80 6.49
CA LEU A 83 -13.03 6.57 5.68
C LEU A 83 -11.62 6.22 6.13
N ILE A 84 -10.78 5.77 5.19
CA ILE A 84 -9.37 5.46 5.45
C ILE A 84 -8.53 6.49 4.70
N GLU A 85 -7.76 7.27 5.45
CA GLU A 85 -6.79 8.23 4.95
C GLU A 85 -5.38 7.61 5.09
N ILE A 86 -4.64 7.51 3.98
CA ILE A 86 -3.28 6.97 3.96
C ILE A 86 -2.38 8.03 3.34
N LEU A 87 -1.51 8.61 4.16
CA LEU A 87 -0.61 9.69 3.79
C LEU A 87 0.83 9.19 3.80
N PRO A 88 1.44 8.97 2.63
CA PRO A 88 2.86 8.66 2.53
C PRO A 88 3.71 9.91 2.75
N ASP A 89 4.83 9.73 3.44
CA ASP A 89 5.86 10.73 3.67
C ASP A 89 7.24 10.14 3.39
N ASP A 90 8.12 10.90 2.76
CA ASP A 90 9.49 10.48 2.46
C ASP A 90 10.28 10.40 3.77
N ASP A 91 10.80 9.22 4.11
CA ASP A 91 11.53 9.00 5.36
C ASP A 91 12.77 8.15 5.09
N GLY A 92 13.92 8.81 4.98
CA GLY A 92 15.21 8.16 4.75
C GLY A 92 15.69 7.26 5.88
N SER A 93 15.07 7.34 7.07
CA SER A 93 15.35 6.44 8.19
C SER A 93 14.48 5.18 8.20
N SER A 94 13.39 5.17 7.40
CA SER A 94 12.50 4.03 7.24
C SER A 94 13.18 2.91 6.43
N PRO A 95 13.02 1.62 6.80
CA PRO A 95 13.54 0.49 6.02
C PRO A 95 13.09 0.48 4.55
N THR A 96 11.92 1.08 4.25
CA THR A 96 11.33 1.15 2.92
C THR A 96 11.57 2.50 2.23
N GLY A 97 12.21 3.46 2.90
CA GLY A 97 12.39 4.85 2.42
C GLY A 97 11.14 5.72 2.52
N VAL A 98 10.04 5.17 3.04
CA VAL A 98 8.75 5.85 3.17
C VAL A 98 8.10 5.47 4.50
N THR A 99 7.34 6.39 5.06
CA THR A 99 6.51 6.18 6.22
C THR A 99 5.08 6.58 5.88
N PHE A 100 4.09 5.82 6.35
CA PHE A 100 2.68 6.05 6.09
C PHE A 100 1.96 6.43 7.38
N THR A 101 1.32 7.59 7.39
CA THR A 101 0.33 7.93 8.41
C THR A 101 -1.02 7.42 7.96
N VAL A 102 -1.60 6.54 8.76
CA VAL A 102 -2.91 5.94 8.50
C VAL A 102 -3.90 6.45 9.53
N LYS A 103 -5.04 6.93 9.08
CA LYS A 103 -6.18 7.33 9.92
C LYS A 103 -7.45 6.66 9.41
N VAL A 104 -8.18 6.04 10.32
CA VAL A 104 -9.46 5.39 10.03
C VAL A 104 -10.55 6.06 10.83
N THR A 105 -11.51 6.66 10.14
CA THR A 105 -12.67 7.35 10.73
C THR A 105 -13.91 6.50 10.49
N HIS A 106 -14.66 6.20 11.56
CA HIS A 106 -15.99 5.61 11.46
C HIS A 106 -17.00 6.73 11.19
N LEU A 107 -17.49 6.80 9.95
CA LEU A 107 -18.33 7.89 9.47
C LEU A 107 -19.64 8.04 10.25
N PRO A 108 -20.40 6.95 10.57
CA PRO A 108 -21.68 7.10 11.26
C PRO A 108 -21.60 7.77 12.64
N THR A 109 -20.47 7.67 13.33
CA THR A 109 -20.27 8.28 14.65
C THR A 109 -19.21 9.37 14.66
N SER A 110 -18.66 9.72 13.49
CA SER A 110 -17.56 10.69 13.33
C SER A 110 -16.37 10.45 14.29
N THR A 111 -16.06 9.20 14.61
CA THR A 111 -14.99 8.86 15.57
C THR A 111 -13.78 8.25 14.89
N VAL A 112 -12.58 8.63 15.34
CA VAL A 112 -11.34 7.98 14.91
C VAL A 112 -11.26 6.60 15.58
N ARG A 113 -11.19 5.55 14.77
CA ARG A 113 -11.07 4.16 15.22
C ARG A 113 -9.63 3.70 15.33
N ALA A 114 -8.78 4.18 14.43
CA ALA A 114 -7.36 3.91 14.45
C ALA A 114 -6.60 5.11 13.87
N GLN A 115 -5.48 5.44 14.49
CA GLN A 115 -4.50 6.38 13.94
C GLN A 115 -3.11 5.87 14.31
N PHE A 116 -2.28 5.63 13.31
CA PHE A 116 -0.93 5.09 13.53
C PHE A 116 -0.02 5.40 12.35
N THR A 117 1.26 5.16 12.57
CA THR A 117 2.31 5.28 11.56
C THR A 117 2.91 3.92 11.30
N THR A 118 3.18 3.58 10.03
CA THR A 118 3.85 2.33 9.63
C THR A 118 4.83 2.60 8.48
N SER A 119 5.94 1.88 8.43
CA SER A 119 6.83 1.89 7.26
C SER A 119 6.33 0.99 6.12
N GLY A 120 5.28 0.19 6.37
CA GLY A 120 4.83 -0.83 5.42
C GLY A 120 5.92 -1.87 5.13
N ASN A 121 6.80 -2.13 6.09
CA ASN A 121 7.94 -3.02 5.92
C ASN A 121 7.48 -4.48 5.75
N PRO A 122 7.61 -5.08 4.56
CA PRO A 122 7.11 -6.43 4.32
C PRO A 122 7.84 -7.48 5.17
N PRO A 123 7.21 -8.63 5.47
CA PRO A 123 7.89 -9.71 6.15
C PRO A 123 9.08 -10.21 5.33
N LYS A 124 10.10 -10.71 6.03
CA LYS A 124 11.25 -11.36 5.39
C LYS A 124 10.77 -12.53 4.53
N GLY A 125 11.40 -12.69 3.37
CA GLY A 125 11.13 -13.83 2.50
C GLY A 125 11.42 -15.16 3.18
N GLU A 126 10.85 -16.23 2.62
CA GLU A 126 11.01 -17.59 3.15
C GLU A 126 12.47 -17.95 3.40
N ALA A 127 12.69 -18.70 4.48
CA ALA A 127 14.02 -19.15 4.83
C ALA A 127 14.47 -20.27 3.89
N LYS A 128 15.65 -20.10 3.29
CA LYS A 128 16.27 -21.08 2.40
C LYS A 128 17.58 -21.59 3.00
N TRP A 129 17.92 -22.83 2.68
CA TRP A 129 19.23 -23.39 3.00
C TRP A 129 20.27 -22.82 2.04
N VAL A 130 21.35 -22.26 2.58
CA VAL A 130 22.44 -21.67 1.82
C VAL A 130 23.74 -22.35 2.21
N ALA A 131 24.54 -22.75 1.22
CA ALA A 131 25.87 -23.30 1.47
C ALA A 131 26.80 -22.22 2.04
N VAL A 132 27.48 -22.54 3.14
CA VAL A 132 28.47 -21.67 3.79
C VAL A 132 29.84 -22.32 3.64
N ASN A 133 30.79 -21.53 3.15
CA ASN A 133 32.13 -22.02 2.90
C ASN A 133 32.75 -22.60 4.19
N GLY A 134 33.13 -23.87 4.16
CA GLY A 134 33.74 -24.58 5.29
C GLY A 134 32.80 -25.00 6.43
N ALA A 135 31.50 -24.66 6.39
CA ALA A 135 30.57 -24.89 7.50
C ALA A 135 29.29 -25.65 7.12
N GLY A 136 29.17 -26.13 5.87
CA GLY A 136 28.00 -26.89 5.42
C GLY A 136 26.85 -25.99 4.97
N PHE A 137 25.64 -26.22 5.46
CA PHE A 137 24.44 -25.45 5.09
C PHE A 137 23.86 -24.70 6.30
N GLU A 138 23.47 -23.46 6.09
CA GLU A 138 22.82 -22.62 7.09
C GLU A 138 21.42 -22.20 6.60
N LYS A 139 20.43 -22.22 7.50
CA LYS A 139 19.08 -21.73 7.20
C LYS A 139 19.07 -20.22 7.34
N ARG A 140 18.99 -19.51 6.21
CA ARG A 140 18.94 -18.03 6.19
C ARG A 140 17.58 -17.57 5.69
N SER A 141 16.96 -16.64 6.42
CA SER A 141 15.79 -15.91 5.92
C SER A 141 16.15 -15.21 4.60
N GLY A 142 15.23 -15.25 3.64
CA GLY A 142 15.37 -14.46 2.43
C GLY A 142 15.42 -12.96 2.76
N PRO A 143 16.03 -12.14 1.89
CA PRO A 143 15.98 -10.69 2.06
C PRO A 143 14.52 -10.21 2.05
N SER A 144 14.21 -9.16 2.81
CA SER A 144 12.95 -8.46 2.65
C SER A 144 12.96 -7.76 1.29
N ARG A 145 11.90 -7.94 0.49
CA ARG A 145 11.77 -7.32 -0.83
C ARG A 145 10.88 -6.09 -0.68
N HIS A 146 11.46 -4.90 -0.79
CA HIS A 146 10.73 -3.64 -0.62
C HIS A 146 10.14 -3.14 -1.96
N THR A 147 9.39 -4.01 -2.63
CA THR A 147 8.68 -3.63 -3.86
C THR A 147 7.43 -2.81 -3.51
N PRO A 148 6.97 -1.87 -4.37
CA PRO A 148 5.74 -1.11 -4.15
C PRO A 148 4.54 -2.01 -3.82
N GLN A 149 4.45 -3.16 -4.48
CA GLN A 149 3.37 -4.13 -4.27
C GLN A 149 3.40 -4.71 -2.86
N LEU A 150 4.57 -5.16 -2.40
CA LEU A 150 4.71 -5.73 -1.07
C LEU A 150 4.53 -4.67 0.04
N ILE A 151 5.02 -3.45 -0.19
CA ILE A 151 4.83 -2.33 0.75
C ILE A 151 3.34 -2.01 0.87
N GLY A 152 2.63 -1.82 -0.24
CA GLY A 152 1.19 -1.51 -0.21
C GLY A 152 0.36 -2.63 0.42
N ALA A 153 0.70 -3.89 0.15
CA ALA A 153 0.04 -5.02 0.79
C ALA A 153 0.25 -5.03 2.32
N GLN A 154 1.48 -4.71 2.76
CA GLN A 154 1.79 -4.62 4.19
C GLN A 154 1.05 -3.47 4.86
N VAL A 155 0.97 -2.29 4.25
CA VAL A 155 0.19 -1.16 4.78
C VAL A 155 -1.27 -1.55 4.99
N ALA A 156 -1.89 -2.19 4.00
CA ALA A 156 -3.26 -2.67 4.12
C ALA A 156 -3.43 -3.72 5.24
N TYR A 157 -2.49 -4.65 5.36
CA TYR A 157 -2.46 -5.64 6.44
C TYR A 157 -2.36 -4.97 7.83
N ASP A 158 -1.49 -3.98 7.97
CA ASP A 158 -1.32 -3.22 9.20
C ASP A 158 -2.62 -2.48 9.55
N THR A 159 -3.26 -1.82 8.57
CA THR A 159 -4.55 -1.15 8.76
C THR A 159 -5.63 -2.12 9.23
N MET A 160 -5.78 -3.28 8.57
CA MET A 160 -6.77 -4.28 8.98
C MET A 160 -6.48 -4.84 10.37
N THR A 161 -5.22 -5.06 10.71
CA THR A 161 -4.81 -5.57 12.03
C THR A 161 -5.15 -4.58 13.14
N LYS A 162 -5.03 -3.27 12.88
CA LYS A 162 -5.36 -2.21 13.85
C LYS A 162 -6.86 -1.94 14.00
N LEU A 163 -7.69 -2.49 13.12
CA LEU A 163 -9.15 -2.36 13.17
C LEU A 163 -9.87 -3.57 13.79
N ARG A 164 -9.13 -4.63 14.13
CA ARG A 164 -9.67 -5.82 14.81
C ARG A 164 -10.00 -5.57 16.28
#